data_AF-A0A965IAN0-F1
#
_entry.id   AF-A0A965IAN0-F1
#
_cell.length_a   1.000
_cell.length_b   1.000
_cell.length_c   1.000
_cell.angle_alpha   90.00
_cell.angle_beta   90.00
_cell.angle_gamma   90.00
#
_symmetry.space_group_name_H-M   'P 1'
#
loop_
_entity.id
_entity.type
_entity.pdbx_description
1 polymer ?
#
loop_
_entity_poly.entity_id
_entity_poly.type
_entity_poly.pdbx_seq_one_letter_code
_entity_poly.pdbx_strand_id
1 'polypeptide(L)'
;MSSSVGKWVPSVQVASHGFAGGSINHQYGEEIYSILGFGRTNKKTYYNLNFDPNDAYIFGMGTQLIPKTNLYFYSVYDNRFNTGQKITHWVWRYSPDKSERYTVDMASKSGSVEQGDVKVKGYSLSLGYDFSNYFIKLVRDQKVNYTQQDQTRISLGARF
;
A
#
# COMPACT_ATOMS: atom_id res chain seq x y z
N MET A 1 -26.64 -0.11 22.68
CA MET A 1 -25.37 0.36 22.07
C MET A 1 -24.24 -0.38 22.77
N SER A 2 -23.73 -1.46 22.17
CA SER A 2 -22.59 -2.19 22.73
C SER A 2 -21.33 -1.40 22.41
N SER A 3 -20.62 -0.92 23.43
CA SER A 3 -19.30 -0.32 23.28
C SER A 3 -18.32 -1.44 22.90
N SER A 4 -18.16 -1.70 21.60
CA SER A 4 -17.17 -2.67 21.13
C SER A 4 -15.79 -2.07 21.35
N VAL A 5 -15.10 -2.54 22.39
CA VAL A 5 -13.66 -2.33 22.56
C VAL A 5 -12.98 -2.83 21.29
N GLY A 6 -12.21 -1.97 20.62
CA GLY A 6 -11.57 -2.30 19.35
C GLY A 6 -10.69 -3.56 19.44
N LYS A 7 -10.58 -4.30 18.33
CA LYS A 7 -9.76 -5.50 18.22
C LYS A 7 -8.35 -5.13 17.80
N TRP A 8 -7.36 -5.53 18.59
CA TRP A 8 -5.95 -5.41 18.27
C TRP A 8 -5.40 -6.75 17.77
N VAL A 9 -4.65 -6.72 16.67
CA VAL A 9 -4.00 -7.90 16.07
C VAL A 9 -2.52 -7.59 15.84
N PRO A 10 -1.65 -7.93 16.80
CA PRO A 10 -0.21 -7.84 16.62
C PRO A 10 0.33 -9.03 15.82
N SER A 11 1.44 -8.82 15.12
CA SER A 11 2.20 -9.87 14.46
C SER A 11 3.69 -9.58 14.54
N VAL A 12 4.49 -10.65 14.61
CA VAL A 12 5.95 -10.61 14.60
C VAL A 12 6.45 -11.69 13.65
N GLN A 13 7.49 -11.39 12.88
CA GLN A 13 8.16 -12.31 12.00
C GLN A 13 9.67 -12.18 12.17
N VAL A 14 10.34 -13.32 12.20
CA VAL A 14 11.80 -13.44 12.16
C VAL A 14 12.18 -14.41 11.05
N ALA A 15 13.27 -14.14 10.34
CA ALA A 15 13.76 -15.06 9.32
C ALA A 15 15.28 -15.23 9.40
N SER A 16 15.77 -16.29 8.76
CA SER A 16 17.20 -16.55 8.57
C SER A 16 17.90 -15.31 7.99
N HIS A 17 19.19 -15.18 8.28
CA HIS A 17 19.97 -14.00 7.88
C HIS A 17 19.49 -12.68 8.49
N GLY A 18 18.77 -12.69 9.62
CA GLY A 18 18.63 -11.51 10.50
C GLY A 18 17.52 -10.52 10.13
N PHE A 19 16.50 -10.95 9.40
CA PHE A 19 15.26 -10.18 9.26
C PHE A 19 14.43 -10.26 10.54
N ALA A 20 13.88 -9.11 10.95
CA ALA A 20 12.85 -9.00 11.97
C ALA A 20 11.83 -7.93 11.56
N GLY A 21 10.55 -8.30 11.57
CA GLY A 21 9.46 -7.38 11.27
C GLY A 21 8.30 -7.57 12.24
N GLY A 22 7.47 -6.54 12.34
CA GLY A 22 6.27 -6.59 13.15
C GLY A 22 5.20 -5.63 12.65
N SER A 23 3.96 -5.92 12.97
CA SER A 23 2.86 -4.98 12.75
C SER A 23 1.83 -5.06 13.86
N ILE A 24 1.10 -3.97 14.01
CA ILE A 24 -0.06 -3.86 14.87
C ILE A 24 -1.21 -3.38 13.98
N ASN A 25 -2.27 -4.18 13.92
CA ASN A 25 -3.51 -3.80 13.27
C ASN A 25 -4.54 -3.53 14.36
N HIS A 26 -5.36 -2.52 14.13
CA HIS A 26 -6.45 -2.17 15.03
C HIS A 26 -7.73 -2.04 14.23
N GLN A 27 -8.80 -2.65 14.72
CA GLN A 27 -10.14 -2.50 14.17
C GLN A 27 -11.04 -1.91 15.25
N TYR A 28 -11.63 -0.75 14.96
CA TYR A 28 -12.60 -0.12 15.84
C TYR A 28 -14.01 -0.37 15.30
N GLY A 29 -14.84 -1.06 16.09
CA GLY A 29 -16.13 -1.57 15.62
C GLY A 29 -15.96 -2.58 14.50
N GLU A 30 -16.82 -2.51 13.49
CA GLU A 30 -16.75 -3.37 12.31
C GLU A 30 -16.16 -2.64 11.08
N GLU A 31 -16.24 -1.30 11.06
CA GLU A 31 -16.11 -0.54 9.81
C GLU A 31 -14.84 0.31 9.72
N ILE A 32 -14.10 0.53 10.82
CA ILE A 32 -12.89 1.36 10.84
C ILE A 32 -11.68 0.51 11.19
N TYR A 33 -10.61 0.66 10.42
CA TYR A 33 -9.37 -0.09 10.61
C TYR A 33 -8.16 0.83 10.50
N SER A 34 -7.11 0.52 11.25
CA SER A 34 -5.80 1.15 11.16
C SER A 34 -4.68 0.12 11.25
N ILE A 35 -3.56 0.46 10.61
CA ILE A 35 -2.36 -0.37 10.56
C ILE A 35 -1.15 0.47 10.90
N LEU A 36 -0.28 -0.10 11.74
CA LEU A 36 1.08 0.36 11.96
C LEU A 36 2.01 -0.83 11.73
N GLY A 37 2.93 -0.71 10.79
CA GLY A 37 3.89 -1.76 10.45
C GLY A 37 5.32 -1.23 10.47
N PHE A 38 6.25 -2.06 10.90
CA PHE A 38 7.68 -1.80 10.77
C PHE A 38 8.40 -3.08 10.37
N GLY A 39 9.37 -2.96 9.47
CA GLY A 39 10.27 -4.05 9.10
C GLY A 39 11.71 -3.60 9.20
N ARG A 40 12.59 -4.46 9.69
CA ARG A 40 14.03 -4.22 9.70
C ARG A 40 14.82 -5.43 9.18
N THR A 41 15.76 -5.17 8.29
CA THR A 41 16.72 -6.16 7.78
C THR A 41 18.15 -5.76 8.15
N ASN A 42 19.07 -6.71 7.98
CA ASN A 42 20.51 -6.44 7.98
C ASN A 42 21.10 -6.32 6.57
N LYS A 43 20.24 -6.09 5.55
CA LYS A 43 20.60 -5.96 4.12
C LYS A 43 21.20 -7.21 3.47
N LYS A 44 21.18 -8.36 4.13
CA LYS A 44 21.57 -9.65 3.53
C LYS A 44 20.37 -10.29 2.82
N THR A 45 20.64 -11.02 1.74
CA THR A 45 19.62 -11.78 1.00
C THR A 45 18.99 -12.84 1.89
N TYR A 46 17.66 -12.93 1.88
CA TYR A 46 16.90 -13.98 2.55
C TYR A 46 15.66 -14.31 1.71
N TYR A 47 15.09 -15.50 1.92
CA TYR A 47 13.85 -15.91 1.26
C TYR A 47 12.66 -15.48 2.13
N ASN A 48 11.78 -14.62 1.60
CA ASN A 48 10.56 -14.17 2.27
C ASN A 48 9.32 -14.72 1.55
N LEU A 49 8.37 -15.26 2.32
CA LEU A 49 7.10 -15.80 1.83
C LEU A 49 5.94 -14.79 1.93
N ASN A 50 6.17 -13.61 2.51
CA ASN A 50 5.19 -12.54 2.68
C ASN A 50 5.59 -11.26 1.93
N PHE A 51 4.60 -10.42 1.59
CA PHE A 51 4.78 -9.11 0.95
C PHE A 51 5.57 -8.18 1.88
N ASP A 52 6.78 -7.80 1.47
CA ASP A 52 7.89 -7.45 2.37
C ASP A 52 8.21 -5.94 2.43
N PRO A 53 7.78 -5.21 3.47
CA PRO A 53 8.44 -3.96 3.84
C PRO A 53 9.81 -4.29 4.44
N ASN A 54 10.85 -4.42 3.60
CA ASN A 54 12.20 -4.46 4.14
C ASN A 54 12.62 -3.04 4.46
N ASP A 55 13.17 -2.82 5.66
CA ASP A 55 13.49 -1.48 6.20
C ASP A 55 12.43 -0.47 5.75
N ALA A 56 11.23 -0.61 6.30
CA ALA A 56 10.16 0.34 6.02
C ALA A 56 9.20 0.50 7.19
N TYR A 57 8.58 1.68 7.25
CA TYR A 57 7.48 2.00 8.14
C TYR A 57 6.21 2.17 7.32
N ILE A 58 5.13 1.56 7.79
CA ILE A 58 3.79 1.70 7.21
C ILE A 58 2.88 2.27 8.28
N PHE A 59 2.12 3.30 7.92
CA PHE A 59 0.94 3.68 8.68
C PHE A 59 -0.24 3.78 7.73
N GLY A 60 -1.42 3.42 8.21
CA GLY A 60 -2.61 3.57 7.41
C GLY A 60 -3.88 3.45 8.21
N MET A 61 -4.96 3.83 7.58
CA MET A 61 -6.31 3.67 8.04
C MET A 61 -7.24 3.42 6.86
N GLY A 62 -8.43 2.93 7.16
CA GLY A 62 -9.51 2.99 6.21
C GLY A 62 -10.84 2.70 6.84
N THR A 63 -11.88 2.77 6.01
CA THR A 63 -13.24 2.67 6.48
C THR A 63 -14.20 2.07 5.46
N GLN A 64 -15.29 1.50 5.98
CA GLN A 64 -16.46 1.00 5.27
C GLN A 64 -17.77 1.71 5.69
N LEU A 65 -17.67 2.90 6.30
CA LEU A 65 -18.83 3.68 6.78
C LEU A 65 -19.85 4.05 5.68
N ILE A 66 -19.44 4.02 4.41
CA ILE A 66 -20.30 4.32 3.27
C ILE A 66 -20.70 2.99 2.61
N PRO A 67 -22.00 2.74 2.39
CA PRO A 67 -22.47 1.50 1.76
C PRO A 67 -21.71 1.20 0.48
N LYS A 68 -21.30 -0.07 0.33
CA LYS A 68 -20.60 -0.59 -0.85
C LYS A 68 -19.26 0.08 -1.16
N THR A 69 -18.75 0.90 -0.24
CA THR A 69 -17.57 1.73 -0.44
C THR A 69 -16.49 1.38 0.58
N ASN A 70 -15.25 1.28 0.11
CA ASN A 70 -14.08 1.22 0.96
C ASN A 70 -13.19 2.41 0.67
N LEU A 71 -12.72 3.06 1.73
CA LEU A 71 -11.74 4.13 1.65
C LEU A 71 -10.48 3.69 2.40
N TYR A 72 -9.31 3.91 1.81
CA TYR A 72 -8.02 3.65 2.44
C TYR A 72 -7.13 4.87 2.30
N PHE A 73 -6.39 5.15 3.36
CA PHE A 73 -5.31 6.12 3.37
C PHE A 73 -4.11 5.48 4.04
N TYR A 74 -2.98 5.39 3.35
CA TYR A 74 -1.79 4.81 3.95
C TYR A 74 -0.52 5.38 3.34
N SER A 75 0.56 5.33 4.11
CA SER A 75 1.88 5.73 3.66
C SER A 75 2.89 4.63 3.94
N VAL A 76 3.84 4.51 3.02
CA VAL A 76 5.01 3.64 3.14
C VAL A 76 6.25 4.51 3.09
N TYR A 77 7.15 4.31 4.05
CA TYR A 77 8.45 4.98 4.15
C TYR A 77 9.52 3.91 4.06
N ASP A 78 10.34 3.93 3.02
CA ASP A 78 11.49 3.04 2.87
C ASP A 78 12.75 3.70 3.44
N ASN A 79 13.38 3.04 4.42
CA ASN A 79 14.61 3.48 5.06
C ASN A 79 15.83 2.58 4.77
N ARG A 80 15.74 1.63 3.82
CA ARG A 80 16.78 0.62 3.54
C ARG A 80 18.11 1.22 3.10
N PHE A 81 18.04 2.26 2.28
CA PHE A 81 19.21 2.85 1.62
C PHE A 81 19.32 4.36 1.83
N ASN A 82 18.62 4.92 2.82
CA ASN A 82 18.64 6.36 3.09
C ASN A 82 18.29 7.23 1.86
N THR A 83 17.49 6.68 0.94
CA THR A 83 16.99 7.36 -0.26
C THR A 83 15.83 8.31 0.06
N GLY A 84 15.28 8.22 1.27
CA GLY A 84 14.13 9.00 1.72
C GLY A 84 12.88 8.72 0.88
N GLN A 85 12.80 7.53 0.28
CA GLN A 85 11.67 7.09 -0.51
C GLN A 85 10.44 6.95 0.38
N LYS A 86 9.37 7.63 -0.02
CA LYS A 86 8.06 7.53 0.60
C LYS A 86 6.97 7.65 -0.45
N ILE A 87 5.85 6.99 -0.20
CA ILE A 87 4.64 7.09 -1.00
C ILE A 87 3.42 7.06 -0.10
N THR A 88 2.45 7.93 -0.38
CA THR A 88 1.18 8.03 0.34
C THR A 88 0.04 7.82 -0.64
N HIS A 89 -0.83 6.86 -0.35
CA HIS A 89 -1.98 6.48 -1.16
C HIS A 89 -3.30 6.93 -0.55
N TRP A 90 -4.22 7.30 -1.43
CA TRP A 90 -5.64 7.48 -1.19
C TRP A 90 -6.39 6.56 -2.14
N VAL A 91 -7.01 5.52 -1.59
CA VAL A 91 -7.71 4.52 -2.38
C VAL A 91 -9.19 4.58 -2.08
N TRP A 92 -10.00 4.76 -3.11
CA TRP A 92 -11.44 4.59 -3.07
C TRP A 92 -11.81 3.35 -3.89
N ARG A 93 -12.65 2.49 -3.31
CA ARG A 93 -13.25 1.35 -3.99
C ARG A 93 -14.75 1.39 -3.81
N TYR A 94 -15.48 1.19 -4.89
CA TYR A 94 -16.94 1.07 -4.87
C TYR A 94 -17.35 -0.21 -5.58
N SER A 95 -18.15 -1.05 -4.92
CA SER A 95 -18.61 -2.34 -5.43
C SER A 95 -20.14 -2.38 -5.45
N PRO A 96 -20.80 -1.90 -6.53
CA PRO A 96 -22.26 -1.79 -6.58
C PRO A 96 -22.95 -3.16 -6.38
N ASP A 97 -22.29 -4.23 -6.79
CA ASP A 97 -22.67 -5.61 -6.54
C ASP A 97 -21.43 -6.53 -6.44
N LYS A 98 -21.62 -7.85 -6.58
CA LYS A 98 -20.55 -8.85 -6.47
C LYS A 98 -19.70 -8.99 -7.74
N SER A 99 -20.21 -8.55 -8.89
CA SER A 99 -19.54 -8.64 -10.19
C SER A 99 -18.76 -7.37 -10.53
N GLU A 100 -19.13 -6.23 -9.97
CA GLU A 100 -18.54 -4.96 -10.36
C GLU A 100 -17.72 -4.30 -9.24
N ARG A 101 -16.57 -3.75 -9.61
CA ARG A 101 -15.80 -2.89 -8.70
C ARG A 101 -15.06 -1.79 -9.45
N TYR A 102 -15.27 -0.56 -9.00
CA TYR A 102 -14.49 0.60 -9.39
C TYR A 102 -13.40 0.84 -8.36
N THR A 103 -12.18 1.14 -8.82
CA THR A 103 -11.06 1.51 -7.96
C THR A 103 -10.41 2.79 -8.46
N VAL A 104 -10.28 3.78 -7.59
CA VAL A 104 -9.44 4.96 -7.82
C VAL A 104 -8.35 4.95 -6.77
N ASP A 105 -7.10 5.03 -7.20
CA ASP A 105 -5.93 5.13 -6.32
C ASP A 105 -5.10 6.33 -6.75
N MET A 106 -5.01 7.32 -5.87
CA MET A 106 -4.16 8.48 -6.03
C MET A 106 -2.99 8.38 -5.06
N ALA A 107 -1.79 8.69 -5.51
CA ALA A 107 -0.64 8.72 -4.63
C ALA A 107 0.25 9.94 -4.84
N SER A 108 0.90 10.35 -3.76
CA SER A 108 2.02 11.29 -3.78
C SER A 108 3.26 10.58 -3.28
N LYS A 109 4.37 10.75 -4.00
CA LYS A 109 5.65 10.13 -3.65
C LYS A 109 6.80 11.11 -3.73
N SER A 110 7.84 10.81 -2.96
CA SER A 110 9.11 11.51 -3.04
C SER A 110 10.26 10.62 -2.60
N GLY A 111 11.45 10.87 -3.13
CA GLY A 111 12.64 10.10 -2.80
C GLY A 111 13.68 10.26 -3.89
N SER A 112 14.80 9.57 -3.74
CA SER A 112 15.83 9.43 -4.77
C SER A 112 16.01 7.96 -5.15
N VAL A 113 16.64 7.69 -6.29
CA VAL A 113 16.97 6.31 -6.70
C VAL A 113 18.04 5.75 -5.77
N GLU A 114 19.15 6.48 -5.62
CA GLU A 114 20.25 6.13 -4.72
C GLU A 114 20.48 7.19 -3.64
N GLN A 115 21.34 6.89 -2.67
CA GLN A 115 21.72 7.85 -1.64
C GLN A 115 22.58 8.96 -2.25
N GLY A 116 22.21 10.22 -2.02
CA GLY A 116 22.95 11.39 -2.53
C GLY A 116 22.43 11.92 -3.86
N ASP A 117 21.61 11.15 -4.57
CA ASP A 117 20.93 11.58 -5.79
C ASP A 117 19.93 12.71 -5.54
N VAL A 118 19.59 13.41 -6.63
CA VAL A 118 18.53 14.42 -6.64
C VAL A 118 17.20 13.76 -6.29
N LYS A 119 16.55 14.27 -5.24
CA LYS A 119 15.21 13.82 -4.86
C LYS A 119 14.17 14.30 -5.87
N VAL A 120 13.29 13.41 -6.25
CA VAL A 120 12.11 13.71 -7.07
C VAL A 120 10.86 13.78 -6.19
N LYS A 121 9.85 14.49 -6.69
CA LYS A 121 8.47 14.46 -6.20
C LYS A 121 7.56 14.17 -7.38
N GLY A 122 6.58 13.29 -7.17
CA GLY A 122 5.65 12.91 -8.22
C GLY A 122 4.30 12.49 -7.66
N TYR A 123 3.33 12.45 -8.57
CA TYR A 123 1.99 11.94 -8.28
C TYR A 123 1.66 10.77 -9.19
N SER A 124 0.82 9.85 -8.70
CA SER A 124 0.25 8.80 -9.51
C SER A 124 -1.27 8.80 -9.42
N LEU A 125 -1.93 8.49 -10.53
CA LEU A 125 -3.36 8.19 -10.57
C LEU A 125 -3.56 6.84 -11.24
N SER A 126 -4.36 6.00 -10.61
CA SER A 126 -4.75 4.68 -11.09
C SER A 126 -6.27 4.57 -11.10
N LEU A 127 -6.83 4.23 -12.25
CA LEU A 127 -8.24 3.93 -12.45
C LEU A 127 -8.37 2.45 -12.78
N GLY A 128 -9.24 1.74 -12.07
CA GLY A 128 -9.50 0.32 -12.26
C GLY A 128 -11.00 0.03 -12.34
N TYR A 129 -11.35 -0.91 -13.20
CA TYR A 129 -12.69 -1.47 -13.30
C TYR A 129 -12.59 -3.00 -13.38
N ASP A 130 -13.25 -3.68 -12.46
CA ASP A 130 -13.44 -5.12 -12.45
C ASP A 130 -14.89 -5.42 -12.87
N PHE A 131 -15.07 -6.35 -13.81
CA PHE A 131 -16.38 -6.85 -14.24
C PHE A 131 -16.37 -8.37 -14.32
N SER A 132 -17.11 -9.02 -13.43
CA SER A 132 -17.09 -10.47 -13.22
C SER A 132 -15.66 -10.99 -13.07
N ASN A 133 -15.20 -11.79 -14.04
CA ASN A 133 -13.87 -12.37 -14.05
C ASN A 133 -12.83 -11.49 -14.74
N TYR A 134 -13.22 -10.37 -15.34
CA TYR A 134 -12.33 -9.51 -16.12
C TYR A 134 -11.95 -8.25 -15.35
N PHE A 135 -10.81 -7.66 -15.71
CA PHE A 135 -10.43 -6.34 -15.21
C PHE A 135 -9.69 -5.53 -16.26
N ILE A 136 -9.79 -4.21 -16.12
CA ILE A 136 -8.96 -3.22 -16.80
C ILE A 136 -8.44 -2.20 -15.79
N LYS A 137 -7.19 -1.76 -15.98
CA LYS A 137 -6.53 -0.75 -15.16
C LYS A 137 -5.72 0.20 -16.02
N LEU A 138 -5.89 1.50 -15.80
CA LEU A 138 -5.09 2.57 -16.39
C LEU A 138 -4.34 3.29 -15.26
N VAL A 139 -3.03 3.48 -15.42
CA VAL A 139 -2.19 4.17 -14.45
C VAL A 139 -1.35 5.23 -15.15
N ARG A 140 -1.38 6.46 -14.64
CA ARG A 140 -0.37 7.49 -14.94
C ARG A 140 0.48 7.68 -13.69
N ASP A 141 1.78 7.52 -13.83
CA ASP A 141 2.73 7.62 -12.73
C ASP A 141 3.85 8.60 -13.10
N GLN A 142 3.91 9.74 -12.41
CA GLN A 142 5.02 10.68 -12.58
C GLN A 142 6.23 10.16 -11.83
N LYS A 143 7.44 10.33 -12.38
CA LYS A 143 8.68 9.94 -11.69
C LYS A 143 8.67 8.46 -11.26
N VAL A 144 8.36 7.58 -12.21
CA VAL A 144 8.25 6.13 -11.99
C VAL A 144 9.53 5.61 -11.33
N ASN A 145 9.39 4.79 -10.29
CA ASN A 145 10.52 4.28 -9.49
C ASN A 145 11.49 5.37 -9.00
N TYR A 146 10.99 6.57 -8.69
CA TYR A 146 11.78 7.72 -8.24
C TYR A 146 12.80 8.24 -9.28
N THR A 147 12.65 7.87 -10.55
CA THR A 147 13.44 8.39 -11.66
C THR A 147 12.89 9.72 -12.18
N GLN A 148 13.54 10.32 -13.19
CA GLN A 148 13.00 11.50 -13.87
C GLN A 148 11.90 11.20 -14.88
N GLN A 149 11.65 9.94 -15.19
CA GLN A 149 10.74 9.50 -16.23
C GLN A 149 9.30 9.38 -15.72
N ASP A 150 8.34 9.68 -16.58
CA ASP A 150 6.94 9.42 -16.35
C ASP A 150 6.51 8.16 -17.11
N GLN A 151 5.52 7.44 -16.58
CA GLN A 151 5.01 6.22 -17.19
C GLN A 151 3.48 6.22 -17.23
N THR A 152 2.92 5.80 -18.36
CA THR A 152 1.52 5.40 -18.47
C THR A 152 1.47 3.89 -18.66
N ARG A 153 0.61 3.19 -17.92
CA ARG A 153 0.40 1.74 -18.05
C ARG A 153 -1.07 1.43 -18.25
N ILE A 154 -1.34 0.50 -19.15
CA ILE A 154 -2.65 -0.15 -19.29
C ILE A 154 -2.45 -1.63 -18.95
N SER A 155 -3.36 -2.19 -18.19
CA SER A 155 -3.37 -3.61 -17.83
C SER A 155 -4.78 -4.16 -17.99
N LEU A 156 -4.89 -5.35 -18.56
CA LEU A 156 -6.13 -6.08 -18.75
C LEU A 156 -5.90 -7.56 -18.45
N GLY A 157 -6.92 -8.25 -17.97
CA GLY A 157 -6.79 -9.67 -17.66
C GLY A 157 -8.08 -10.33 -17.23
N ALA A 158 -8.01 -11.64 -17.05
CA ALA A 158 -9.09 -12.50 -16.59
C ALA A 158 -8.65 -13.30 -15.35
N ARG A 159 -9.59 -13.56 -14.44
CA ARG A 159 -9.45 -14.40 -13.24
C ARG A 159 -10.20 -15.72 -13.49
N PHE A 160 -9.59 -16.83 -13.11
CA PHE A 160 -10.14 -18.18 -13.28
C PHE A 160 -10.22 -18.89 -11.92
#